data_AF-A0A1G9P545-F1
#
_entry.id   AF-A0A1G9P545-F1
#
_cell.length_a   1.000
_cell.length_b   1.000
_cell.length_c   1.000
_cell.angle_alpha   90.00
_cell.angle_beta   90.00
_cell.angle_gamma   90.00
#
_symmetry.space_group_name_H-M   'P 1'
#
loop_
_entity.id
_entity.type
_entity.pdbx_description
1 polymer ?
#
loop_
_entity_poly.entity_id
_entity_poly.type
_entity_poly.pdbx_seq_one_letter_code
_entity_poly.pdbx_strand_id
1 'polypeptide(L)' 'MMFNWLSIVTGLFYIVLGIVVITYKFFFIVLESSVAYALGAILVLYGIFRIVRGILRLKKSKDE' A
#
# COMPACT_ATOMS: atom_id res chain seq x y z
N MET A 1 15.11 15.80 5.46
CA MET A 1 15.19 14.34 5.71
C MET A 1 14.37 14.01 6.95
N MET A 2 13.24 13.29 6.82
CA MET A 2 12.54 12.52 7.89
C MET A 2 11.28 11.80 7.32
N PHE A 3 10.68 12.34 6.25
CA PHE A 3 9.36 11.92 5.75
C PHE A 3 9.31 10.72 4.79
N ASN A 4 10.45 10.29 4.24
CA ASN A 4 10.43 9.30 3.16
C ASN A 4 10.38 7.84 3.64
N TRP A 5 10.97 7.54 4.80
CA TRP A 5 10.92 6.20 5.40
C TRP A 5 9.52 5.83 5.87
N LEU A 6 8.83 6.78 6.53
CA LEU A 6 7.47 6.59 7.02
C LEU A 6 6.49 6.32 5.87
N SER A 7 6.70 6.96 4.72
CA SER A 7 5.87 6.76 3.53
C SER A 7 6.07 5.37 2.89
N ILE A 8 7.27 4.80 2.97
CA ILE A 8 7.58 3.46 2.47
C ILE A 8 7.02 2.40 3.42
N VAL A 9 7.27 2.54 4.73
CA VAL A 9 6.76 1.63 5.75
C VAL A 9 5.24 1.61 5.74
N THR A 10 4.58 2.76 5.73
CA THR A 10 3.11 2.81 5.61
C THR A 10 2.61 2.23 4.30
N GLY A 11 3.31 2.43 3.19
CA GLY A 11 2.98 1.77 1.91
C GLY A 11 3.01 0.24 2.01
N LEU A 12 3.97 -0.30 2.77
CA LEU A 12 4.07 -1.74 3.03
C LEU A 12 2.90 -2.23 3.89
N PHE A 13 2.49 -1.47 4.91
CA PHE A 13 1.27 -1.76 5.68
C PHE A 13 0.01 -1.76 4.82
N TYR A 14 -0.12 -0.84 3.85
CA TYR A 14 -1.26 -0.81 2.92
C TYR A 14 -1.32 -2.05 2.04
N ILE A 15 -0.17 -2.55 1.57
CA ILE A 15 -0.09 -3.79 0.78
C ILE A 15 -0.49 -5.00 1.64
N VAL A 16 0.05 -5.10 2.86
CA VAL A 16 -0.28 -6.20 3.78
C VAL A 16 -1.77 -6.18 4.12
N LEU A 17 -2.34 -5.02 4.44
CA LEU A 17 -3.78 -4.88 4.66
C LEU A 17 -4.59 -5.31 3.44
N GLY A 18 -4.20 -4.88 2.24
CA GLY A 18 -4.86 -5.27 0.99
C GLY A 18 -4.84 -6.79 0.74
N ILE A 19 -3.72 -7.46 1.02
CA ILE A 19 -3.61 -8.92 0.94
C ILE A 19 -4.55 -9.58 1.95
N VAL A 20 -4.57 -9.11 3.21
CA VAL A 20 -5.47 -9.63 4.25
C VAL A 20 -6.94 -9.47 3.84
N VAL A 21 -7.32 -8.33 3.25
CA VAL A 21 -8.68 -8.10 2.74
C VAL A 21 -9.06 -9.14 1.69
N ILE A 22 -8.15 -9.45 0.77
CA ILE A 22 -8.39 -10.41 -0.32
C ILE A 22 -8.48 -11.84 0.22
N THR A 23 -7.57 -12.22 1.12
CA THR A 23 -7.50 -13.58 1.66
C THR A 23 -8.68 -13.90 2.57
N TYR A 24 -9.02 -12.99 3.49
CA TYR A 24 -10.09 -13.23 4.46
C TYR A 24 -11.46 -12.74 3.99
N LYS A 25 -11.53 -12.02 2.86
CA LYS A 25 -12.75 -11.36 2.34
C LYS A 25 -13.48 -10.55 3.42
N PHE A 26 -12.70 -10.02 4.35
CA PHE A 26 -13.17 -9.39 5.56
C PHE A 26 -12.30 -8.17 5.83
N PHE A 27 -12.94 -7.04 6.13
CA PHE A 27 -12.23 -5.83 6.52
C PHE A 27 -12.74 -5.35 7.88
N PHE A 28 -14.02 -4.96 7.93
CA PHE A 28 -14.77 -4.66 9.16
C PHE A 28 -16.14 -5.33 9.19
N ILE A 29 -16.62 -5.77 8.02
CA ILE A 29 -17.83 -6.55 7.79
C ILE A 29 -17.50 -7.63 6.76
N VAL A 30 -18.32 -8.69 6.70
CA VAL A 30 -18.23 -9.71 5.64
C VAL A 30 -18.47 -9.00 4.31
N LEU A 31 -17.46 -8.99 3.46
CA LEU A 31 -17.53 -8.33 2.16
C LEU A 31 -17.86 -9.35 1.09
N GLU A 32 -18.74 -8.94 0.18
CA GLU A 32 -18.99 -9.70 -1.03
C GLU A 32 -17.68 -9.88 -1.80
N SER A 33 -17.47 -11.08 -2.37
CA SER A 33 -16.21 -11.45 -3.00
C SER A 33 -15.72 -10.42 -4.03
N SER A 34 -16.64 -9.87 -4.84
CA SER A 34 -16.34 -8.84 -5.84
C SER A 34 -15.81 -7.55 -5.20
N VAL A 35 -16.40 -7.12 -4.10
CA VAL A 35 -16.02 -5.89 -3.38
C VAL A 35 -14.70 -6.09 -2.64
N ALA A 36 -14.47 -7.28 -2.05
CA ALA A 36 -13.20 -7.62 -1.41
C ALA A 36 -12.01 -7.58 -2.39
N TYR A 37 -12.19 -8.16 -3.58
CA TYR A 37 -11.16 -8.11 -4.62
C TYR A 37 -10.92 -6.68 -5.13
N ALA A 38 -11.97 -5.90 -5.37
CA ALA A 38 -11.84 -4.52 -5.84
C ALA A 38 -11.12 -3.63 -4.80
N LEU A 39 -11.53 -3.67 -3.54
CA LEU A 39 -10.92 -2.88 -2.46
C LEU A 39 -9.49 -3.33 -2.15
N GLY A 40 -9.26 -4.64 -2.06
CA GLY A 40 -7.94 -5.19 -1.83
C GLY A 40 -6.97 -4.82 -2.96
N ALA A 41 -7.40 -4.92 -4.23
CA ALA A 41 -6.59 -4.54 -5.37
C ALA A 41 -6.24 -3.04 -5.34
N ILE A 42 -7.19 -2.17 -5.01
CA ILE A 42 -6.95 -0.72 -4.88
C ILE A 42 -5.96 -0.42 -3.75
N LEU A 43 -6.10 -1.07 -2.59
CA LEU A 43 -5.19 -0.91 -1.45
C LEU A 43 -3.76 -1.32 -1.80
N VAL A 44 -3.61 -2.47 -2.48
CA VAL A 44 -2.30 -2.96 -2.93
C VAL A 44 -1.70 -2.01 -3.98
N LEU A 45 -2.48 -1.61 -5.00
CA LEU A 45 -2.03 -0.67 -6.03
C LEU A 45 -1.56 0.67 -5.43
N TYR A 46 -2.35 1.23 -4.52
CA TYR A 46 -2.01 2.48 -3.85
C TYR A 46 -0.76 2.33 -2.97
N GLY A 47 -0.65 1.21 -2.24
CA GLY A 47 0.53 0.88 -1.43
C GLY A 47 1.81 0.81 -2.26
N ILE A 48 1.76 0.15 -3.42
CA ILE A 48 2.88 0.08 -4.38
C ILE A 48 3.25 1.49 -4.88
N PHE A 49 2.26 2.29 -5.31
CA PHE A 49 2.50 3.65 -5.78
C PHE A 49 3.18 4.52 -4.72
N ARG A 50 2.79 4.35 -3.44
CA ARG A 50 3.40 5.04 -2.30
C ARG A 50 4.88 4.69 -2.12
N ILE A 51 5.20 3.40 -2.20
CA ILE A 51 6.58 2.89 -2.08
C ILE A 51 7.43 3.43 -3.24
N VAL A 52 6.96 3.31 -4.47
CA VAL A 52 7.66 3.80 -5.67
C VAL A 52 7.95 5.30 -5.56
N ARG A 53 6.97 6.11 -5.15
CA ARG A 53 7.17 7.56 -4.95
C ARG A 53 8.18 7.86 -3.84
N GLY A 54 8.19 7.08 -2.76
CA GLY A 54 9.20 7.16 -1.71
C GLY A 54 10.61 6.87 -2.23
N ILE A 55 10.76 5.79 -3.00
CA ILE A 55 12.03 5.38 -3.61
C ILE A 55 12.54 6.42 -4.61
N LEU A 56 11.68 6.95 -5.49
CA LEU A 56 12.07 7.99 -6.46
C LEU A 56 12.58 9.26 -5.77
N ARG A 57 11.97 9.66 -4.65
CA ARG A 57 12.43 10.79 -3.84
C ARG A 57 13.76 10.51 -3.13
N LEU A 58 14.01 9.28 -2.67
CA LEU A 58 15.30 8.89 -2.11
C LEU A 58 16.41 8.95 -3.16
N LYS A 59 16.12 8.48 -4.38
CA LYS A 59 17.08 8.47 -5.50
C LYS A 59 17.46 9.89 -5.93
N LYS A 60 16.50 10.81 -6.00
CA LYS A 60 16.75 12.23 -6.36
C LYS A 60 17.58 12.98 -5.32
N SER A 61 17.49 12.64 -4.04
CA SER A 61 18.26 13.28 -2.97
C SER A 61 19.71 12.78 -2.85
N LYS A 62 20.11 11.77 -3.65
CA LYS A 62 21.45 11.17 -3.65
C LYS A 62 22.30 11.60 -4.85
N ASP A 63 21.68 12.29 -5.83
CA ASP A 63 22.33 12.87 -7.02
C ASP A 63 22.63 14.38 -6.84
N GLU A 64 22.55 14.90 -5.61
CA GLU A 64 23.03 16.23 -5.22
C GLU A 64 24.25 16.11 -4.27
#